data_AF-A0A349UMM8-F1
#
_entry.id   AF-A0A349UMM8-F1
#
_cell.length_a   1.000
_cell.length_b   1.000
_cell.length_c   1.000
_cell.angle_alpha   90.00
_cell.angle_beta   90.00
_cell.angle_gamma   90.00
#
_symmetry.space_group_name_H-M   'P 1'
#
loop_
_entity.id
_entity.type
_entity.pdbx_description
1 polymer ?
#
loop_
_entity_poly.entity_id
_entity_poly.type
_entity_poly.pdbx_seq_one_letter_code
_entity_poly.pdbx_strand_id
1 'polypeptide(L)'
;MKKKTIATLILTLLLAAVLCAGTFFVIAIRHCLKITVPNAYAVWWVADMVIEHMEANDGAWPSGWNDLRDDYEWCTKKAGRSWTFEELRSRVEVDWSADPSRLLKTAPQFQDKPFRVIWLRDGSNAYWAAHEPNTMILEYLKDRSASPAASQPATKSQPAVGEKGS
;
A
#
# COMPACT_ATOMS: atom_id res chain seq x y z
N MET A 1 -15.35 3.48 -60.87
CA MET A 1 -15.42 4.52 -59.81
C MET A 1 -15.54 3.96 -58.38
N LYS A 2 -16.29 2.87 -58.13
CA LYS A 2 -16.52 2.32 -56.77
C LYS A 2 -15.27 1.89 -55.97
N LYS A 3 -14.23 1.35 -56.62
CA LYS A 3 -13.03 0.83 -55.93
C LYS A 3 -12.21 1.91 -55.20
N LYS A 4 -12.11 3.12 -55.77
CA LYS A 4 -11.36 4.23 -55.15
C LYS A 4 -12.06 4.73 -53.89
N THR A 5 -13.39 4.85 -53.92
CA THR A 5 -14.19 5.22 -52.74
C THR A 5 -14.07 4.20 -51.60
N ILE A 6 -14.09 2.90 -51.92
CA ILE A 6 -13.90 1.84 -50.91
C ILE A 6 -12.50 1.93 -50.28
N ALA A 7 -11.45 2.12 -51.08
CA ALA A 7 -10.09 2.24 -50.58
C ALA A 7 -9.91 3.47 -49.67
N THR A 8 -10.48 4.62 -50.04
CA THR A 8 -10.44 5.82 -49.18
C THR A 8 -11.17 5.59 -47.86
N LEU A 9 -12.35 4.95 -47.87
CA LEU A 9 -13.09 4.64 -46.64
C LEU A 9 -12.30 3.70 -45.72
N ILE A 10 -11.67 2.65 -46.27
CA ILE A 10 -10.83 1.74 -45.49
C ILE A 10 -9.65 2.50 -44.86
N LEU A 11 -8.97 3.36 -45.63
CA LEU A 11 -7.84 4.13 -45.12
C LEU A 11 -8.28 5.09 -43.99
N THR A 12 -9.40 5.78 -44.15
CA THR A 12 -9.95 6.65 -43.11
C THR A 12 -10.32 5.88 -41.85
N LEU A 13 -10.93 4.70 -41.97
CA LEU A 13 -11.27 3.84 -40.83
C LEU A 13 -10.02 3.32 -40.12
N LEU A 14 -8.99 2.91 -40.86
CA LEU A 14 -7.72 2.48 -40.27
C LEU A 14 -7.05 3.63 -39.52
N LEU A 15 -7.02 4.83 -40.11
CA LEU A 15 -6.46 6.01 -39.45
C LEU A 15 -7.24 6.34 -38.16
N ALA A 16 -8.57 6.32 -38.20
CA ALA A 16 -9.40 6.53 -37.02
C ALA A 16 -9.15 5.46 -35.94
N ALA A 17 -9.04 4.19 -36.32
CA ALA A 17 -8.74 3.10 -35.39
C ALA A 17 -7.38 3.29 -34.70
N VAL A 18 -6.35 3.70 -35.46
CA VAL A 18 -5.00 3.99 -34.92
C VAL A 18 -5.05 5.16 -33.93
N LEU A 19 -5.77 6.24 -34.26
CA LEU A 19 -5.93 7.39 -33.35
C LEU A 19 -6.68 7.02 -32.07
N CYS A 20 -7.74 6.22 -32.17
CA CYS A 20 -8.48 5.72 -31.00
C CYS A 20 -7.61 4.84 -30.11
N ALA A 21 -6.87 3.89 -30.70
CA ALA A 21 -5.96 3.02 -29.97
C ALA A 21 -4.83 3.82 -29.29
N GLY A 22 -4.23 4.78 -30.00
CA GLY A 22 -3.20 5.66 -29.46
C GLY A 22 -3.71 6.50 -28.29
N THR A 23 -4.91 7.08 -28.41
CA THR A 23 -5.54 7.87 -27.35
C THR A 23 -5.85 7.00 -26.12
N PHE A 24 -6.42 5.81 -26.33
CA PHE A 24 -6.68 4.87 -25.26
C PHE A 24 -5.39 4.48 -24.51
N PHE A 25 -4.32 4.19 -25.24
CA PHE A 25 -3.04 3.82 -24.65
C PHE A 25 -2.43 4.94 -23.80
N VAL A 26 -2.50 6.19 -24.25
CA VAL A 26 -2.04 7.36 -23.48
C VAL A 26 -2.85 7.53 -22.19
N ILE A 27 -4.18 7.37 -22.27
CA ILE A 27 -5.06 7.44 -21.10
C ILE A 27 -4.73 6.31 -20.11
N ALA A 28 -4.56 5.08 -20.60
CA ALA A 28 -4.23 3.92 -19.77
C ALA A 28 -2.88 4.09 -19.05
N ILE A 29 -1.84 4.55 -19.76
CA ILE A 29 -0.54 4.85 -19.15
C ILE A 29 -0.67 5.93 -18.08
N ARG A 30 -1.38 7.03 -18.40
CA ARG A 30 -1.57 8.12 -17.45
C ARG A 30 -2.31 7.65 -16.21
N HIS A 31 -3.34 6.81 -16.35
CA HIS A 31 -4.07 6.23 -15.24
C HIS A 31 -3.16 5.33 -14.39
N CYS A 32 -2.38 4.46 -15.03
CA CYS A 32 -1.43 3.58 -14.36
C CYS A 32 -0.41 4.38 -13.52
N LEU A 33 0.24 5.38 -14.12
CA LEU A 33 1.29 6.16 -13.47
C LEU A 33 0.77 7.12 -12.40
N LYS A 34 -0.45 7.66 -12.55
CA LYS A 34 -0.97 8.67 -11.61
C LYS A 34 -1.87 8.11 -10.52
N ILE A 35 -2.44 6.92 -10.72
CA ILE A 35 -3.42 6.34 -9.79
C ILE A 35 -2.91 4.99 -9.31
N THR A 36 -2.75 4.02 -10.21
CA THR A 36 -2.44 2.63 -9.82
C THR A 36 -1.11 2.50 -9.08
N VAL A 37 -0.02 3.06 -9.64
CA VAL A 37 1.31 2.99 -9.03
C VAL A 37 1.36 3.74 -7.68
N PRO A 38 0.91 5.00 -7.58
CA PRO A 38 0.88 5.70 -6.30
C PRO A 38 0.02 5.00 -5.26
N ASN A 39 -1.13 4.43 -5.64
CA ASN A 39 -1.99 3.68 -4.73
C ASN A 39 -1.32 2.41 -4.20
N ALA A 40 -0.64 1.65 -5.06
CA ALA A 40 0.09 0.44 -4.65
C ALA A 40 1.18 0.76 -3.63
N TYR A 41 1.90 1.87 -3.80
CA TYR A 41 2.86 2.35 -2.80
C TYR A 41 2.17 2.84 -1.52
N ALA A 42 1.04 3.54 -1.62
CA ALA A 42 0.35 4.07 -0.46
C ALA A 42 -0.09 2.96 0.50
N VAL A 43 -0.70 1.88 0.00
CA VAL A 43 -1.10 0.76 0.88
C VAL A 43 0.09 -0.01 1.44
N TRP A 44 1.17 -0.15 0.67
CA TRP A 44 2.41 -0.74 1.17
C TRP A 44 2.96 0.09 2.35
N TRP A 45 3.13 1.41 2.18
CA TRP A 45 3.60 2.28 3.25
C TRP A 45 2.75 2.20 4.51
N VAL A 46 1.42 2.15 4.37
CA VAL A 46 0.52 2.05 5.52
C VAL A 46 0.62 0.68 6.18
N ALA A 47 0.82 -0.41 5.43
CA ALA A 47 1.09 -1.72 6.02
C ALA A 47 2.38 -1.72 6.85
N ASP A 48 3.46 -1.13 6.34
CA ASP A 48 4.71 -0.96 7.09
C ASP A 48 4.50 -0.13 8.37
N MET A 49 3.74 0.96 8.30
CA MET A 49 3.39 1.78 9.47
C MET A 49 2.61 1.00 10.52
N VAL A 50 1.64 0.17 10.11
CA VAL A 50 0.83 -0.66 11.02
C VAL A 50 1.69 -1.77 11.66
N ILE A 51 2.61 -2.36 10.90
CA ILE A 51 3.56 -3.36 11.42
C ILE A 51 4.49 -2.72 12.44
N GLU A 52 5.12 -1.58 12.10
CA GLU A 52 6.00 -0.85 13.00
C GLU A 52 5.26 -0.44 14.29
N HIS A 53 4.01 0.01 14.18
CA HIS A 53 3.17 0.33 15.33
C HIS A 53 3.02 -0.89 16.26
N MET A 54 2.70 -2.06 15.72
CA MET A 54 2.59 -3.29 16.50
C MET A 54 3.94 -3.72 17.09
N GLU A 55 5.06 -3.52 16.39
CA GLU A 55 6.39 -3.79 16.93
C GLU A 55 6.71 -2.89 18.12
N ALA A 56 6.39 -1.61 18.03
CA ALA A 56 6.66 -0.62 19.06
C ALA A 56 5.70 -0.70 20.27
N ASN A 57 4.49 -1.24 20.09
CA ASN A 57 3.43 -1.23 21.10
C ASN A 57 2.98 -2.64 21.52
N ASP A 58 3.92 -3.58 21.64
CA ASP A 58 3.68 -4.94 22.16
C ASP A 58 2.54 -5.70 21.43
N GLY A 59 2.37 -5.43 20.14
CA GLY A 59 1.38 -6.10 19.28
C GLY A 59 -0.01 -5.46 19.35
N ALA A 60 -0.14 -4.31 20.03
CA ALA A 60 -1.37 -3.53 19.99
C ALA A 60 -1.65 -3.04 18.57
N TRP A 61 -2.89 -3.23 18.13
CA TRP A 61 -3.36 -2.70 16.85
C TRP A 61 -3.65 -1.20 16.97
N PRO A 62 -3.32 -0.38 15.95
CA PRO A 62 -3.61 1.04 15.97
C PRO A 62 -5.13 1.31 16.01
N SER A 63 -5.55 2.27 16.83
CA SER A 63 -6.96 2.66 16.96
C SER A 63 -7.38 3.74 15.97
N GLY A 64 -6.43 4.33 15.26
CA GLY A 64 -6.68 5.34 14.24
C GLY A 64 -5.40 5.92 13.66
N TRP A 65 -5.57 6.83 12.69
CA TRP A 65 -4.44 7.52 12.05
C TRP A 65 -3.48 8.21 13.02
N ASN A 66 -3.99 8.80 14.11
CA ASN A 66 -3.13 9.51 15.05
C ASN A 66 -2.08 8.61 15.71
N ASP A 67 -2.41 7.33 15.93
CA ASP A 67 -1.49 6.34 16.50
C ASP A 67 -0.33 6.02 15.55
N LEU A 68 -0.51 6.22 14.25
CA LEU A 68 0.49 5.96 13.21
C LEU A 68 1.38 7.17 12.89
N ARG A 69 1.23 8.30 13.60
CA ARG A 69 1.98 9.52 13.29
C ARG A 69 3.47 9.35 13.52
N ASP A 70 3.84 8.75 14.65
CA ASP A 70 5.24 8.50 15.00
C ASP A 70 5.86 7.44 14.08
N ASP A 71 5.08 6.42 13.72
CA ASP A 71 5.49 5.35 12.80
C ASP A 71 5.74 5.90 11.40
N TYR A 72 4.89 6.81 10.92
CA TYR A 72 5.14 7.54 9.67
C TYR A 72 6.46 8.33 9.71
N GLU A 73 6.76 9.04 10.79
CA GLU A 73 8.02 9.78 10.91
C GLU A 73 9.23 8.84 10.90
N TRP A 74 9.09 7.66 11.51
CA TRP A 74 10.13 6.64 11.51
C TRP A 74 10.34 6.04 10.11
N CYS A 75 9.28 5.56 9.46
CA CYS A 75 9.33 4.99 8.11
C CYS A 75 9.88 6.00 7.10
N THR A 76 9.49 7.27 7.18
CA THR A 76 9.98 8.33 6.28
C THR A 76 11.45 8.67 6.48
N LYS A 77 11.97 8.61 7.71
CA LYS A 77 13.41 8.79 7.98
C LYS A 77 14.23 7.64 7.37
N LYS A 78 13.72 6.41 7.42
CA LYS A 78 14.40 5.20 6.91
C LYS A 78 14.41 5.12 5.38
N ALA A 79 13.28 5.42 4.73
CA ALA A 79 13.10 5.23 3.29
C ALA A 79 13.31 6.50 2.45
N GLY A 80 13.42 7.68 3.08
CA GLY A 80 13.36 8.98 2.40
C GLY A 80 11.92 9.46 2.20
N ARG A 81 11.72 10.78 2.14
CA ARG A 81 10.38 11.39 2.03
C ARG A 81 9.85 11.32 0.59
N SER A 82 8.90 10.42 0.36
CA SER A 82 8.16 10.32 -0.92
C SER A 82 6.66 10.65 -0.80
N TRP A 83 6.14 10.70 0.43
CA TRP A 83 4.72 10.87 0.74
C TRP A 83 4.54 11.74 1.97
N THR A 84 3.49 12.54 2.00
CA THR A 84 3.00 13.18 3.23
C THR A 84 2.04 12.25 3.97
N PHE A 85 1.96 12.42 5.29
CA PHE A 85 1.02 11.67 6.12
C PHE A 85 -0.43 11.83 5.64
N GLU A 86 -0.81 13.05 5.26
CA GLU A 86 -2.18 13.31 4.82
C GLU A 86 -2.50 12.74 3.44
N GLU A 87 -1.51 12.61 2.55
CA GLU A 87 -1.69 11.88 1.30
C GLU A 87 -1.99 10.40 1.54
N LEU A 88 -1.25 9.74 2.44
CA LEU A 88 -1.51 8.35 2.81
C LEU A 88 -2.90 8.20 3.42
N ARG A 89 -3.25 9.07 4.39
CA ARG A 89 -4.56 9.12 5.03
C ARG A 89 -5.71 9.31 4.04
N SER A 90 -5.52 10.15 3.02
CA SER A 90 -6.52 10.42 1.99
C SER A 90 -6.74 9.28 1.00
N ARG A 91 -5.81 8.32 0.93
CA ARG A 91 -5.83 7.21 -0.05
C ARG A 91 -6.19 5.88 0.56
N VAL A 92 -5.82 5.66 1.81
CA VAL A 92 -5.91 4.35 2.48
C VAL A 92 -6.94 4.40 3.60
N GLU A 93 -7.58 3.27 3.83
CA GLU A 93 -8.41 2.99 4.98
C GLU A 93 -7.86 1.73 5.66
N VAL A 94 -7.94 1.70 6.98
CA VAL A 94 -7.55 0.57 7.82
C VAL A 94 -8.76 0.21 8.68
N ASP A 95 -8.98 -1.09 8.91
CA ASP A 95 -9.92 -1.56 9.91
C ASP A 95 -9.35 -1.32 11.31
N TRP A 96 -9.66 -0.16 11.88
CA TRP A 96 -9.24 0.23 13.22
C TRP A 96 -9.86 -0.63 14.33
N SER A 97 -10.87 -1.44 14.01
CA SER A 97 -11.53 -2.36 14.95
C SER A 97 -10.93 -3.77 14.94
N ALA A 98 -9.91 -4.01 14.12
CA ALA A 98 -9.29 -5.31 14.00
C ALA A 98 -8.57 -5.72 15.29
N ASP A 99 -8.68 -7.00 15.63
CA ASP A 99 -8.04 -7.62 16.79
C ASP A 99 -7.02 -8.66 16.29
N PRO A 100 -5.71 -8.40 16.43
CA PRO A 100 -4.63 -9.30 15.98
C PRO A 100 -4.81 -10.76 16.40
N SER A 101 -5.30 -10.99 17.62
CA SER A 101 -5.51 -12.33 18.16
C SER A 101 -6.67 -13.05 17.47
N ARG A 102 -7.73 -12.32 17.10
CA ARG A 102 -8.85 -12.87 16.32
C ARG A 102 -8.43 -13.12 14.89
N LEU A 103 -7.72 -12.17 14.27
CA LEU A 103 -7.23 -12.28 12.90
C LEU A 103 -6.47 -13.57 12.67
N LEU A 104 -5.55 -13.93 13.57
CA LEU A 104 -4.79 -15.18 13.53
C LEU A 104 -5.66 -16.44 13.60
N LYS A 105 -6.68 -16.43 14.48
CA LYS A 105 -7.60 -17.57 14.64
C LYS A 105 -8.52 -17.76 13.44
N THR A 106 -8.92 -16.66 12.81
CA THR A 106 -9.78 -16.68 11.61
C THR A 106 -9.01 -16.84 10.31
N ALA A 107 -7.68 -16.69 10.33
CA ALA A 107 -6.82 -16.82 9.15
C ALA A 107 -7.09 -18.09 8.32
N PRO A 108 -7.27 -19.28 8.91
CA PRO A 108 -7.57 -20.51 8.17
C PRO A 108 -8.95 -20.54 7.51
N GLN A 109 -9.89 -19.71 7.97
CA GLN A 109 -11.28 -19.67 7.48
C GLN A 109 -11.46 -18.72 6.29
N PHE A 110 -10.43 -17.95 5.95
CA PHE A 110 -10.42 -17.04 4.79
C PHE A 110 -10.18 -17.75 3.44
N GLN A 111 -10.39 -19.07 3.36
CA GLN A 111 -10.29 -19.78 2.08
C GLN A 111 -11.29 -19.23 1.03
N ASP A 112 -12.46 -18.76 1.49
CA ASP A 112 -13.51 -18.22 0.61
C ASP A 112 -13.58 -16.68 0.58
N LYS A 113 -12.93 -15.99 1.53
CA LYS A 113 -12.93 -14.52 1.62
C LYS A 113 -11.52 -14.02 1.94
N PRO A 114 -10.94 -13.09 1.16
CA PRO A 114 -9.59 -12.62 1.42
C PRO A 114 -9.50 -11.95 2.79
N PHE A 115 -8.43 -12.27 3.54
CA PHE A 115 -8.01 -11.51 4.71
C PHE A 115 -7.82 -10.04 4.30
N ARG A 116 -8.57 -9.13 4.92
CA ARG A 116 -8.57 -7.72 4.52
C ARG A 116 -8.80 -6.80 5.71
N VAL A 117 -7.76 -6.04 6.06
CA VAL A 117 -7.72 -5.05 7.13
C VAL A 117 -7.18 -3.70 6.63
N ILE A 118 -6.61 -3.64 5.42
CA ILE A 118 -6.20 -2.41 4.74
C ILE A 118 -6.76 -2.40 3.32
N TRP A 119 -7.28 -1.25 2.88
CA TRP A 119 -7.75 -1.05 1.50
C TRP A 119 -7.62 0.38 1.01
N LEU A 120 -7.66 0.55 -0.31
CA LEU A 120 -7.72 1.86 -0.94
C LEU A 120 -9.14 2.43 -0.85
N ARG A 121 -9.24 3.71 -0.51
CA ARG A 121 -10.51 4.46 -0.42
C ARG A 121 -11.22 4.58 -1.77
N ASP A 122 -10.48 4.50 -2.88
CA ASP A 122 -11.07 4.53 -4.23
C ASP A 122 -11.68 3.18 -4.66
N GLY A 123 -11.63 2.16 -3.79
CA GLY A 123 -12.19 0.83 -4.04
C GLY A 123 -11.33 -0.05 -4.94
N SER A 124 -10.21 0.44 -5.46
CA SER A 124 -9.28 -0.38 -6.25
C SER A 124 -8.49 -1.35 -5.35
N ASN A 125 -7.89 -2.36 -5.99
CA ASN A 125 -7.03 -3.35 -5.33
C ASN A 125 -5.60 -3.28 -5.89
N ALA A 126 -5.08 -2.05 -6.06
CA ALA A 126 -3.71 -1.88 -6.53
C ALA A 126 -2.71 -2.20 -5.42
N TYR A 127 -1.80 -3.14 -5.67
CA TYR A 127 -0.69 -3.51 -4.79
C TYR A 127 0.47 -4.07 -5.63
N TRP A 128 1.67 -4.10 -5.04
CA TRP A 128 2.81 -4.77 -5.64
C TRP A 128 2.76 -6.27 -5.33
N ALA A 129 3.06 -7.13 -6.31
CA ALA A 129 2.86 -8.58 -6.17
C ALA A 129 3.56 -9.22 -4.95
N ALA A 130 4.69 -8.67 -4.51
CA ALA A 130 5.44 -9.13 -3.33
C ALA A 130 5.13 -8.33 -2.04
N HIS A 131 4.29 -7.31 -2.12
CA HIS A 131 3.93 -6.41 -1.02
C HIS A 131 2.43 -6.16 -1.02
N GLU A 132 1.64 -7.24 -1.04
CA GLU A 132 0.21 -7.13 -0.78
C GLU A 132 0.04 -6.81 0.71
N PRO A 133 -0.57 -5.67 1.07
CA PRO A 133 -0.54 -5.11 2.43
C PRO A 133 -1.16 -6.05 3.47
N ASN A 134 -2.21 -6.80 3.11
CA ASN A 134 -2.89 -7.69 4.03
C ASN A 134 -2.08 -8.98 4.26
N THR A 135 -1.42 -9.49 3.23
CA THR A 135 -0.49 -10.60 3.30
C THR A 135 0.68 -10.26 4.22
N MET A 136 1.28 -9.08 4.04
CA MET A 136 2.37 -8.60 4.90
C MET A 136 1.97 -8.60 6.39
N ILE A 137 0.80 -8.04 6.71
CA ILE A 137 0.30 -8.01 8.09
C ILE A 137 0.02 -9.42 8.61
N LEU A 138 -0.59 -10.28 7.80
CA LEU A 138 -0.89 -11.65 8.20
C LEU A 138 0.38 -12.46 8.47
N GLU A 139 1.40 -12.30 7.63
CA GLU A 139 2.71 -12.94 7.81
C GLU A 139 3.39 -12.43 9.09
N TYR A 140 3.43 -11.11 9.30
CA TYR A 140 3.95 -10.52 10.54
C TYR A 140 3.26 -11.10 11.79
N LEU A 141 1.93 -11.17 11.78
CA LEU A 141 1.16 -11.72 12.90
C LEU A 141 1.50 -13.20 13.16
N LYS A 142 1.68 -14.00 12.09
CA LYS A 142 2.05 -15.42 12.20
C LYS A 142 3.44 -15.56 12.81
N ASP A 143 4.42 -14.83 12.30
CA ASP A 143 5.81 -14.87 12.76
C ASP A 143 5.92 -14.48 14.24
N ARG A 144 5.22 -13.41 14.63
CA ARG A 144 5.16 -12.96 16.02
C ARG A 144 4.56 -14.04 16.94
N SER A 145 3.47 -14.68 16.51
CA SER A 145 2.81 -15.75 17.30
C SER A 145 3.69 -16.98 17.48
N ALA A 146 4.60 -17.25 16.52
CA ALA A 146 5.55 -18.35 16.57
C ALA A 146 6.79 -18.04 17.44
N SER A 147 7.13 -16.76 17.65
CA SER A 147 8.26 -16.33 18.48
C SER A 147 7.85 -15.44 19.67
N PRO A 148 7.30 -16.02 20.75
CA PRO A 148 6.93 -15.26 21.96
C PRO A 148 8.11 -14.54 22.64
N ALA A 149 9.34 -15.01 22.41
CA ALA A 149 10.56 -14.49 23.03
C ALA A 149 11.05 -13.16 22.44
N ALA A 150 10.53 -12.71 21.29
CA ALA A 150 10.92 -11.44 20.65
C ALA A 150 10.16 -10.22 21.20
N SER A 151 9.30 -10.40 22.20
CA SER A 151 8.50 -9.33 22.84
C SER A 151 9.32 -8.38 23.74
N GLN A 152 10.64 -8.30 23.56
CA GLN A 152 11.43 -7.24 24.17
C GLN A 152 11.53 -6.08 23.18
N PRO A 153 11.03 -4.88 23.53
CA PRO A 153 11.09 -3.74 22.63
C PRO A 153 12.55 -3.48 22.29
N ALA A 154 12.86 -3.42 20.99
CA ALA A 154 14.11 -2.86 20.53
C ALA A 154 14.10 -1.39 20.95
N THR A 155 14.67 -1.10 22.14
CA THR A 155 14.81 0.24 22.69
C THR A 155 15.32 1.14 21.57
N LYS A 156 14.48 2.07 21.09
CA LYS A 156 14.84 3.09 20.09
C LYS A 156 16.20 3.65 20.50
N SER A 157 17.24 3.22 19.81
CA SER A 157 18.60 3.62 20.11
C SER A 157 18.71 5.09 19.74
N GLN A 158 18.61 5.95 20.75
CA GLN A 158 18.85 7.39 20.62
C GLN A 158 20.23 7.59 19.97
N PRO A 159 20.35 8.43 18.93
CA PRO A 159 21.66 8.83 18.45
C PRO A 159 22.36 9.59 19.58
N ALA A 160 23.55 9.12 19.93
CA ALA A 160 24.40 9.73 20.94
C ALA A 160 24.54 11.24 20.68
N VAL A 161 24.08 12.04 21.64
CA VAL A 161 24.31 13.48 21.69
C VAL A 161 25.82 13.68 21.83
N GLY A 162 26.46 14.10 20.73
CA GLY A 162 27.87 14.45 20.71
C GLY A 162 28.14 15.62 21.65
N GLU A 163 28.81 15.30 22.74
CA GLU A 163 29.43 16.22 23.67
C GLU A 163 30.54 17.01 22.93
N LYS A 164 30.29 18.28 22.60
CA LYS A 164 31.34 19.20 22.17
C LYS A 164 31.96 19.82 23.43
N GLY A 165 33.11 19.28 23.82
CA GLY A 165 34.02 19.90 24.78
C GLY A 165 34.65 21.19 24.27
N SER A 166 35.00 22.03 25.25
CA SER A 166 35.61 23.37 25.21
C SER A 166 36.74 23.61 24.21
#